data_AF-A0A2S9GN73-F1
#
_entry.id   AF-A0A2S9GN73-F1
#
_cell.length_a   1.000
_cell.length_b   1.000
_cell.length_c   1.000
_cell.angle_alpha   90.00
_cell.angle_beta   90.00
_cell.angle_gamma   90.00
#
_symmetry.space_group_name_H-M   'P 1'
#
loop_
_entity.id
_entity.type
_entity.pdbx_description
1 polymer ?
#
loop_
_entity_poly.entity_id
_entity_poly.type
_entity_poly.pdbx_seq_one_letter_code
_entity_poly.pdbx_strand_id
1 'polypeptide(L)' 'ARTAEQLRRSEYAGAITIVSDEDHLPYDRPPLSKEVLRAETDDVTLKPAEFYAENNITMLLGNGAKSVNTDAKTLTLA' A
#
# COMPACT_ATOMS: atom_id res chain seq x y z
N ALA A 1 3.17 2.46 0.50
CA ALA A 1 4.06 1.34 0.86
C ALA A 1 5.38 1.78 1.49
N ARG A 2 6.18 2.65 0.85
CA ARG A 2 7.52 3.03 1.33
C ARG A 2 7.60 3.45 2.80
N THR A 3 6.63 4.20 3.33
CA THR A 3 6.61 4.56 4.76
C THR A 3 6.52 3.34 5.69
N ALA A 4 5.66 2.38 5.37
CA ALA A 4 5.52 1.14 6.14
C ALA A 4 6.81 0.32 6.11
N GLU A 5 7.46 0.25 4.95
CA GLU A 5 8.77 -0.42 4.81
C GLU A 5 9.84 0.25 5.66
N GLN A 6 9.92 1.60 5.65
CA GLN A 6 10.89 2.31 6.48
C GLN A 6 10.62 2.11 7.97
N LEU A 7 9.36 2.13 8.41
CA LEU A 7 9.00 1.83 9.79
C LEU A 7 9.48 0.44 10.21
N ARG A 8 9.30 -0.58 9.36
CA ARG A 8 9.80 -1.93 9.64
C ARG A 8 11.33 -2.02 9.63
N ARG A 9 11.99 -1.33 8.71
CA ARG A 9 13.47 -1.22 8.71
C ARG A 9 14.02 -0.51 9.94
N SER A 10 13.24 0.41 10.53
CA SER A 10 13.55 1.10 11.79
C SER A 10 13.08 0.33 13.02
N GLU A 11 12.78 -0.96 12.90
CA GLU A 11 12.41 -1.85 14.02
C GLU A 11 11.15 -1.41 14.78
N TYR A 12 10.26 -0.65 14.11
CA TYR A 12 8.96 -0.32 14.69
C TYR A 12 8.14 -1.61 14.89
N ALA A 13 7.76 -1.90 16.14
CA ALA A 13 7.03 -3.11 16.51
C ALA A 13 5.49 -2.97 16.48
N GLY A 14 4.97 -1.76 16.29
CA GLY A 14 3.53 -1.53 16.28
C GLY A 14 2.82 -2.14 15.06
N ALA A 15 1.49 -2.21 15.13
CA ALA A 15 0.67 -2.60 13.99
C ALA A 15 0.76 -1.55 12.89
N ILE A 16 0.90 -1.99 11.63
CA ILE A 16 0.89 -1.12 10.47
C ILE A 16 -0.22 -1.61 9.55
N THR A 17 -1.15 -0.72 9.22
CA THR A 17 -2.24 -0.99 8.28
C THR A 17 -2.14 0.00 7.12
N ILE A 18 -2.06 -0.52 5.90
CA ILE A 18 -2.15 0.27 4.67
C ILE A 18 -3.57 0.14 4.15
N VAL A 19 -4.25 1.27 4.01
CA VAL A 19 -5.59 1.36 3.43
C VAL A 19 -5.49 1.90 2.02
N SER A 20 -6.19 1.28 1.07
CA SER A 20 -6.25 1.68 -0.33
C SER A 20 -7.67 1.57 -0.85
N ASP A 21 -8.06 2.50 -1.71
CA ASP A 21 -9.31 2.44 -2.47
C ASP A 21 -9.20 1.50 -3.67
N GLU A 22 -7.99 1.31 -4.20
CA GLU A 22 -7.71 0.38 -5.29
C GLU A 22 -7.58 -1.07 -4.76
N ASP A 23 -8.09 -2.04 -5.50
CA ASP A 23 -7.96 -3.50 -5.23
C ASP A 23 -6.58 -4.07 -5.58
N HIS A 24 -5.66 -3.23 -6.04
CA HIS A 24 -4.32 -3.61 -6.47
C HIS A 24 -3.29 -3.39 -5.36
N LEU A 25 -2.27 -4.26 -5.32
CA LEU A 25 -1.10 -4.04 -4.47
C LEU A 25 -0.35 -2.77 -4.89
N PRO A 26 0.41 -2.14 -3.99
CA PRO A 26 1.21 -0.96 -4.33
C PRO A 26 2.12 -1.24 -5.54
N TYR A 27 2.05 -0.38 -6.55
CA TYR A 27 2.82 -0.50 -7.80
C TYR A 27 3.52 0.81 -8.15
N ASP A 28 4.52 0.72 -9.03
CA ASP A 28 5.21 1.87 -9.58
C ASP A 28 4.37 2.50 -10.71
N ARG A 29 3.93 3.74 -10.50
CA ARG A 29 3.16 4.51 -11.48
C ARG A 29 3.97 5.02 -12.69
N PRO A 30 5.28 5.37 -12.58
CA PRO A 30 6.06 5.87 -13.71
C PRO A 30 6.02 5.00 -14.99
N PRO A 31 6.23 3.67 -14.92
CA PRO A 31 6.20 2.81 -16.12
C PRO A 31 4.81 2.71 -16.76
N LEU A 32 3.72 3.01 -16.02
CA LEU A 32 2.35 2.92 -16.55
C LEU A 32 2.12 3.78 -17.79
N SER A 33 2.75 4.95 -17.84
CA SER A 33 2.56 5.92 -18.93
C SER A 33 3.33 5.60 -20.22
N LYS A 34 4.19 4.57 -20.21
CA LYS A 34 5.10 4.26 -21.31
C LYS A 34 5.25 2.76 -21.53
N GLU A 35 5.97 2.09 -20.64
CA GLU A 35 6.40 0.69 -20.80
C GLU A 35 5.20 -0.25 -20.73
N VAL A 36 4.28 -0.05 -19.78
CA VAL A 36 3.04 -0.84 -19.69
C VAL A 36 2.13 -0.57 -20.89
N LEU A 37 2.00 0.69 -21.30
CA LEU A 37 1.19 1.06 -22.47
C LEU A 37 1.74 0.46 -23.78
N ARG A 38 3.04 0.21 -23.83
CA ARG A 38 3.73 -0.45 -24.95
C ARG A 38 3.81 -1.97 -24.80
N ALA A 39 3.24 -2.54 -23.73
CA ALA A 39 3.34 -3.96 -23.39
C ALA A 39 4.80 -4.46 -23.24
N GLU A 40 5.70 -3.58 -22.81
CA GLU A 40 7.12 -3.90 -22.55
C GLU A 40 7.32 -4.47 -21.13
N THR A 41 6.40 -4.19 -20.20
CA THR A 41 6.36 -4.81 -18.87
C THR A 41 4.92 -4.92 -18.38
N ASP A 42 4.58 -6.05 -17.78
CA ASP A 42 3.25 -6.30 -17.18
C ASP A 42 3.28 -6.28 -15.66
N ASP A 43 4.46 -6.50 -15.04
CA ASP A 43 4.63 -6.42 -13.60
C ASP A 43 5.25 -5.08 -13.21
N VAL A 44 4.45 -4.27 -12.52
CA VAL A 44 4.86 -2.98 -11.93
C VAL A 44 4.74 -2.99 -10.41
N THR A 45 4.51 -4.16 -9.81
CA THR A 45 4.24 -4.31 -8.39
C THR A 45 5.50 -3.94 -7.59
N LEU A 46 5.39 -3.07 -6.59
CA LEU A 46 6.53 -2.64 -5.78
C LEU A 46 7.12 -3.80 -4.98
N LYS A 47 6.24 -4.62 -4.40
CA LYS A 47 6.55 -5.82 -3.63
C LYS A 47 5.43 -6.85 -3.78
N PRO A 48 5.75 -8.15 -3.69
CA PRO A 48 4.75 -9.20 -3.72
C PRO A 48 3.92 -9.20 -2.41
N ALA A 49 2.74 -9.83 -2.42
CA ALA A 49 1.81 -9.83 -1.28
C ALA A 49 2.44 -10.40 -0.01
N GLU A 50 3.27 -11.44 -0.18
CA GLU A 50 3.96 -12.18 0.87
C GLU A 50 4.88 -11.26 1.68
N PHE A 51 5.56 -10.32 1.02
CA PHE A 51 6.43 -9.36 1.70
C PHE A 51 5.66 -8.57 2.76
N TYR A 52 4.43 -8.14 2.46
CA TYR A 52 3.63 -7.37 3.41
C TYR A 52 3.17 -8.25 4.59
N ALA A 53 2.75 -9.49 4.31
CA ALA A 53 2.36 -10.44 5.35
C ALA A 53 3.53 -10.80 6.28
N GLU A 54 4.71 -11.12 5.72
CA GLU A 54 5.94 -11.44 6.47
C GLU A 54 6.41 -10.27 7.34
N ASN A 55 6.20 -9.03 6.85
CA ASN A 55 6.55 -7.82 7.59
C ASN A 55 5.43 -7.36 8.54
N ASN A 56 4.41 -8.17 8.85
CA ASN A 56 3.29 -7.80 9.71
C ASN A 56 2.60 -6.49 9.26
N ILE A 57 2.43 -6.28 7.96
CA ILE A 57 1.73 -5.13 7.39
C ILE A 57 0.36 -5.62 6.91
N THR A 58 -0.70 -5.11 7.55
CA THR A 58 -2.08 -5.40 7.13
C THR A 58 -2.44 -4.57 5.91
N MET A 59 -2.89 -5.21 4.85
CA MET A 59 -3.37 -4.56 3.63
C MET A 59 -4.90 -4.56 3.62
N LEU A 60 -5.51 -3.38 3.66
CA LEU A 60 -6.95 -3.17 3.46
C LEU A 60 -7.14 -2.53 2.08
N LEU A 61 -7.20 -3.36 1.05
CA LEU A 61 -7.46 -2.97 -0.34
C LEU A 61 -8.98 -2.88 -0.60
N GLY A 62 -9.39 -2.13 -1.63
CA GLY A 62 -10.79 -1.97 -2.01
C GLY A 62 -11.65 -1.23 -0.97
N ASN A 63 -11.03 -0.59 0.02
CA ASN A 63 -11.71 0.07 1.13
C ASN A 63 -11.18 1.49 1.28
N GLY A 64 -11.61 2.39 0.40
CA GLY A 64 -11.18 3.79 0.41
C GLY A 64 -11.49 4.50 1.74
N ALA A 65 -10.52 5.25 2.25
CA ALA A 65 -10.72 6.12 3.39
C ALA A 65 -11.65 7.30 3.01
N LYS A 66 -12.86 7.35 3.56
CA LYS A 66 -13.86 8.39 3.28
C LYS A 66 -13.69 9.63 4.14
N SER A 67 -13.30 9.45 5.41
CA SER A 67 -13.09 10.57 6.33
C SER A 67 -12.06 10.24 7.39
N VAL A 68 -11.45 11.29 7.95
CA VAL A 68 -10.49 11.21 9.05
C VAL A 68 -10.94 12.14 10.17
N ASN A 69 -10.94 11.63 11.41
CA ASN A 69 -11.12 12.41 12.62
C ASN A 69 -9.78 12.48 13.35
N THR A 70 -9.17 13.66 13.40
CA THR A 70 -7.84 13.86 13.98
C THR A 70 -7.85 13.90 15.50
N ASP A 71 -8.94 14.34 16.12
CA ASP A 71 -9.08 14.41 17.58
C ASP A 71 -9.24 13.02 18.19
N ALA A 72 -10.15 12.23 17.61
CA ALA A 72 -10.39 10.85 18.01
C ALA A 72 -9.34 9.87 17.42
N LYS A 73 -8.53 10.32 16.45
CA LYS A 73 -7.57 9.52 15.68
C LYS A 73 -8.22 8.30 15.01
N THR A 74 -9.38 8.51 14.41
CA THR A 74 -10.16 7.45 13.74
C THR A 74 -10.31 7.72 12.24
N LEU A 75 -10.45 6.63 11.48
CA LEU A 75 -10.71 6.66 10.04
C LEU A 75 -12.07 6.00 9.78
N THR A 76 -12.84 6.54 8.83
CA THR A 76 -14.04 5.88 8.30
C THR A 76 -13.73 5.33 6.90
N LEU A 77 -13.98 4.04 6.69
CA LEU A 77 -13.78 3.35 5.43
C LEU A 77 -15.07 3.29 4.60
N ALA A 78 -14.94 2.90 3.34
CA ALA A 78 -16.03 2.91 2.36
C ALA A 78 -17.13 1.88 2.61
#